data_AF-A0A655XGS8-F1
#
_entry.id   AF-A0A655XGS8-F1
#
_cell.length_a   1.000
_cell.length_b   1.000
_cell.length_c   1.000
_cell.angle_alpha   90.00
_cell.angle_beta   90.00
_cell.angle_gamma   90.00
#
_symmetry.space_group_name_H-M   'P 1'
#
loop_
_entity.id
_entity.type
_entity.pdbx_description
1 polymer ?
#
loop_
_entity_poly.entity_id
_entity_poly.type
_entity_poly.pdbx_seq_one_letter_code
_entity_poly.pdbx_strand_id
1 'polypeptide(L)'
;MFAKVDVPVIGLVENMSYHICSHCGEKEHIFGVGGAQTLAAEFGLSLLAQIPLHIDMREDIDAGVPTVVARPNSEHTERYLALAQRVCASLFWQGKAKPESIQIQWVN
;
A
#
# COMPACT_ATOMS: atom_id res chain seq x y z
N MET A 1 16.17 -5.63 8.13
CA MET A 1 15.92 -4.51 9.07
C MET A 1 14.70 -4.82 9.95
N PHE A 2 13.49 -4.94 9.40
CA PHE A 2 12.25 -5.18 10.17
C PHE A 2 12.28 -6.44 11.05
N ALA A 3 12.80 -7.56 10.54
CA ALA A 3 12.98 -8.78 11.34
C ALA A 3 13.91 -8.62 12.56
N LYS A 4 14.85 -7.66 12.51
CA LYS A 4 15.78 -7.40 13.63
C LYS A 4 15.13 -6.59 14.77
N VAL A 5 14.01 -5.94 14.51
CA VAL A 5 13.29 -5.07 15.46
C VAL A 5 11.87 -5.57 15.74
N ASP A 6 11.57 -6.83 15.38
CA ASP A 6 10.27 -7.50 15.58
C ASP A 6 9.06 -6.69 15.05
N VAL A 7 9.25 -5.98 13.93
CA VAL A 7 8.16 -5.26 13.26
C VAL A 7 7.57 -6.15 12.16
N PRO A 8 6.29 -6.54 12.26
CA PRO A 8 5.65 -7.40 11.26
C PRO A 8 5.47 -6.65 9.94
N VAL A 9 5.80 -7.33 8.83
CA VAL A 9 5.58 -6.83 7.47
C VAL A 9 4.32 -7.48 6.92
N ILE A 10 3.25 -6.69 6.78
CA ILE A 10 1.93 -7.17 6.33
C ILE A 10 1.83 -7.37 4.81
N GLY A 11 2.80 -6.85 4.05
CA GLY A 11 2.84 -6.96 2.60
C GLY A 11 3.62 -5.84 1.91
N LEU A 12 3.57 -5.85 0.59
CA LEU A 12 4.24 -4.89 -0.31
C LEU A 12 3.23 -4.04 -1.06
N VAL A 13 3.60 -2.79 -1.35
CA VAL A 13 2.87 -1.92 -2.28
C VAL A 13 3.85 -1.52 -3.37
N GLU A 14 3.49 -1.76 -4.63
CA GLU A 14 4.28 -1.29 -5.77
C GLU A 14 3.76 0.09 -6.18
N ASN A 15 4.49 1.13 -5.77
CA ASN A 15 4.19 2.50 -6.17
C ASN A 15 4.72 2.78 -7.59
N MET A 16 4.04 3.64 -8.35
CA MET A 16 4.39 3.99 -9.73
C MET A 16 4.54 2.75 -10.64
N SER A 17 3.66 1.75 -10.48
CA SER A 17 3.78 0.42 -11.10
C SER A 17 3.63 0.40 -12.62
N TYR A 18 2.88 1.37 -13.16
CA TYR A 18 2.67 1.58 -14.59
C TYR A 18 2.14 3.00 -14.81
N HIS A 19 2.28 3.49 -16.03
CA HIS A 19 1.71 4.74 -16.52
C HIS A 19 0.54 4.42 -17.47
N ILE A 20 -0.51 5.25 -17.48
CA ILE A 20 -1.57 5.16 -18.49
C ILE A 20 -1.31 6.28 -19.49
N CYS A 21 -1.03 5.93 -20.74
CA CYS A 21 -0.73 6.92 -21.76
C CYS A 21 -1.93 7.84 -21.99
N SER A 22 -1.76 9.15 -21.79
CA SER A 22 -2.82 10.15 -21.98
C SER A 22 -3.29 10.29 -23.43
N HIS A 23 -2.53 9.76 -24.40
CA HIS A 23 -2.86 9.81 -25.81
C HIS A 23 -3.68 8.59 -26.29
N CYS A 24 -3.31 7.38 -25.84
CA CYS A 24 -3.93 6.14 -26.34
C CYS A 24 -4.61 5.27 -25.27
N GLY A 25 -4.41 5.56 -23.98
CA GLY A 25 -4.99 4.79 -22.87
C GLY A 25 -4.29 3.48 -22.54
N GLU A 26 -3.22 3.12 -23.27
CA GLU A 26 -2.46 1.90 -23.04
C GLU A 26 -1.66 1.98 -21.72
N LYS A 27 -1.46 0.83 -21.07
CA LYS A 27 -0.62 0.72 -19.87
C LYS A 27 0.83 0.52 -20.27
N GLU A 28 1.70 1.40 -19.76
CA GLU A 28 3.14 1.40 -20.03
C GLU A 28 3.93 1.13 -18.75
N HIS A 29 4.81 0.14 -18.81
CA HIS A 29 5.69 -0.24 -17.70
C HIS A 29 7.06 0.44 -17.81
N ILE A 30 7.09 1.76 -17.60
CA ILE A 30 8.28 2.61 -17.81
C ILE A 30 9.47 2.28 -16.89
N PHE A 31 9.23 1.61 -15.75
CA PHE A 31 10.25 1.22 -14.78
C PHE A 31 10.43 -0.31 -14.67
N GLY A 32 9.86 -1.07 -15.59
CA GLY A 32 9.82 -2.54 -15.54
C GLY A 32 8.51 -3.08 -14.95
N VAL A 33 8.41 -4.41 -14.86
CA VAL A 33 7.20 -5.12 -14.45
C VAL A 33 7.53 -6.30 -13.53
N GLY A 34 6.68 -6.54 -12.53
CA GLY A 34 6.74 -7.76 -11.72
C GLY A 34 7.79 -7.79 -10.60
N GLY A 35 8.46 -6.66 -10.35
CA GLY A 35 9.49 -6.55 -9.30
C GLY A 35 8.89 -6.83 -7.92
N ALA A 36 7.76 -6.18 -7.60
CA ALA A 36 7.09 -6.39 -6.32
C ALA A 36 6.49 -7.79 -6.18
N GLN A 37 5.98 -8.41 -7.26
CA GLN A 37 5.48 -9.79 -7.24
C GLN A 37 6.61 -10.79 -6.96
N THR A 38 7.75 -10.64 -7.63
CA THR A 38 8.92 -11.49 -7.41
C THR A 38 9.40 -11.39 -5.97
N LEU A 39 9.51 -10.16 -5.45
CA LEU A 39 9.92 -9.91 -4.07
C LEU A 39 8.89 -10.45 -3.06
N ALA A 40 7.60 -10.31 -3.35
CA ALA A 40 6.53 -10.87 -2.52
C ALA A 40 6.67 -12.39 -2.41
N ALA A 41 6.91 -13.09 -3.52
CA ALA A 41 7.12 -14.53 -3.54
C ALA A 41 8.39 -14.96 -2.79
N GLU A 42 9.51 -14.26 -3.00
CA GLU A 42 10.79 -14.56 -2.35
C GLU A 42 10.70 -14.49 -0.83
N PHE A 43 9.97 -13.50 -0.30
CA PHE A 43 9.87 -13.26 1.14
C PHE A 43 8.58 -13.81 1.76
N GLY A 44 7.74 -14.52 1.00
CA GLY A 44 6.46 -15.04 1.49
C GLY A 44 5.48 -13.94 1.93
N LEU A 45 5.57 -12.76 1.31
CA LEU A 45 4.73 -11.60 1.59
C LEU A 45 3.56 -11.52 0.61
N SER A 46 2.53 -10.77 0.99
CA SER A 46 1.42 -10.44 0.07
C SER A 46 1.71 -9.15 -0.71
N LEU A 47 1.43 -9.13 -2.01
CA LEU A 47 1.35 -7.88 -2.76
C LEU A 47 -0.02 -7.23 -2.52
N LEU A 48 -0.05 -6.12 -1.80
CA LEU A 48 -1.27 -5.45 -1.36
C LEU A 48 -1.87 -4.58 -2.46
N ALA A 49 -1.04 -3.87 -3.23
CA ALA A 49 -1.50 -3.06 -4.35
C ALA A 49 -0.38 -2.72 -5.34
N GLN A 50 -0.80 -2.36 -6.55
CA GLN A 50 0.00 -1.71 -7.58
C GLN A 50 -0.67 -0.37 -7.90
N ILE A 51 0.00 0.74 -7.59
CA ILE A 51 -0.52 2.10 -7.74
C ILE A 51 0.11 2.74 -8.98
N PRO A 52 -0.68 3.22 -9.96
CA PRO A 52 -0.13 3.82 -11.17
C PRO A 52 0.57 5.15 -10.90
N LEU A 53 1.48 5.51 -11.80
CA LEU A 53 1.97 6.87 -11.95
C LEU A 53 0.94 7.63 -12.82
N HIS A 54 0.23 8.59 -12.22
CA HIS A 54 -0.77 9.38 -12.94
C HIS A 54 -0.66 10.87 -12.62
N ILE A 55 -0.88 11.71 -13.64
CA ILE A 55 -0.72 13.17 -13.53
C ILE A 55 -1.67 13.78 -12.51
N ASP A 56 -2.92 13.31 -12.49
CA ASP A 56 -3.93 13.76 -11.53
C ASP A 56 -3.49 13.56 -10.08
N MET A 57 -2.87 12.42 -9.75
CA MET A 57 -2.40 12.17 -8.38
C MET A 57 -1.32 13.16 -7.96
N ARG A 58 -0.39 13.47 -8.87
CA ARG A 58 0.67 14.47 -8.61
C ARG A 58 0.05 15.85 -8.39
N GLU A 59 -0.83 16.27 -9.28
CA GLU A 59 -1.45 17.61 -9.22
C GLU A 59 -2.34 17.80 -7.99
N ASP A 60 -3.12 16.78 -7.63
CA ASP A 60 -3.95 16.77 -6.41
C ASP A 60 -3.05 16.94 -5.16
N ILE A 61 -1.96 16.17 -5.06
CA ILE A 61 -1.01 16.24 -3.94
C ILE A 61 -0.27 17.58 -3.92
N ASP A 62 0.17 18.11 -5.07
CA ASP A 62 0.80 19.43 -5.18
C ASP A 62 -0.15 20.56 -4.75
N ALA A 63 -1.45 20.40 -5.00
CA ALA A 63 -2.50 21.30 -4.53
C ALA A 63 -2.85 21.13 -3.04
N GLY A 64 -2.25 20.15 -2.35
CA GLY A 64 -2.49 19.86 -0.94
C GLY A 64 -3.82 19.14 -0.68
N VAL A 65 -4.47 18.59 -1.72
CA VAL A 65 -5.74 17.87 -1.60
C VAL A 65 -5.52 16.43 -2.02
N PRO A 66 -5.56 15.44 -1.11
CA PRO A 66 -5.37 14.03 -1.48
C PRO A 66 -6.35 13.60 -2.58
N THR A 67 -5.90 12.77 -3.53
CA THR A 67 -6.72 12.30 -4.66
C THR A 67 -8.06 11.67 -4.23
N VAL A 68 -8.08 10.94 -3.11
CA VAL A 68 -9.32 10.36 -2.56
C VAL A 68 -10.37 11.40 -2.17
N VAL A 69 -9.94 12.63 -1.87
CA VAL A 69 -10.80 13.79 -1.56
C VAL A 69 -11.11 14.57 -2.84
N ALA A 70 -10.09 14.88 -3.65
CA ALA A 70 -10.25 15.67 -4.87
C ALA A 70 -11.11 14.94 -5.93
N ARG A 71 -11.01 13.61 -5.98
CA ARG A 71 -11.58 12.77 -7.06
C ARG A 71 -12.23 11.51 -6.49
N PRO A 72 -13.32 11.63 -5.72
CA PRO A 72 -13.90 10.52 -4.96
C PRO A 72 -14.40 9.36 -5.82
N ASN A 73 -14.74 9.61 -7.09
CA ASN A 73 -15.27 8.61 -8.02
C ASN A 73 -14.26 8.16 -9.08
N SER A 74 -12.96 8.39 -8.88
CA SER A 74 -11.91 7.98 -9.81
C SER A 74 -11.41 6.56 -9.56
N GLU A 75 -10.90 5.89 -10.60
CA GLU A 75 -10.22 4.58 -10.48
C GLU A 75 -9.06 4.64 -9.45
N HIS A 76 -8.39 5.78 -9.35
CA HIS A 76 -7.33 6.02 -8.37
C HIS A 76 -7.83 5.92 -6.94
N THR A 77 -8.98 6.54 -6.66
CA THR A 77 -9.62 6.47 -5.35
C THR A 77 -10.05 5.05 -5.03
N GLU A 78 -10.67 4.35 -5.98
CA GLU A 78 -11.04 2.93 -5.82
C GLU A 78 -9.83 2.07 -5.46
N ARG A 79 -8.68 2.28 -6.12
CA ARG A 79 -7.43 1.55 -5.83
C ARG A 79 -6.90 1.83 -4.42
N TYR A 80 -6.91 3.10 -3.98
CA TYR A 80 -6.48 3.46 -2.63
C TYR A 80 -7.42 2.91 -1.55
N LEU A 81 -8.73 2.94 -1.78
CA LEU A 81 -9.72 2.36 -0.86
C LEU A 81 -9.56 0.83 -0.78
N ALA A 82 -9.34 0.15 -1.91
CA ALA A 82 -9.06 -1.29 -1.92
C ALA A 82 -7.75 -1.63 -1.20
N LEU A 83 -6.69 -0.82 -1.35
CA LEU A 83 -5.45 -0.96 -0.59
C LEU A 83 -5.71 -0.80 0.91
N ALA A 84 -6.44 0.24 1.32
CA ALA A 84 -6.77 0.48 2.73
C ALA A 84 -7.55 -0.71 3.32
N GLN A 85 -8.53 -1.25 2.60
CA GLN A 85 -9.29 -2.44 3.01
C GLN A 85 -8.38 -3.66 3.20
N ARG A 86 -7.44 -3.90 2.27
CA ARG A 86 -6.47 -5.01 2.37
C ARG A 86 -5.54 -4.84 3.56
N VAL A 87 -5.05 -3.61 3.81
CA VAL A 87 -4.24 -3.30 5.00
C VAL A 87 -5.02 -3.59 6.28
N CYS A 88 -6.26 -3.09 6.39
CA CYS A 88 -7.11 -3.34 7.55
C CYS A 88 -7.37 -4.83 7.78
N ALA A 89 -7.68 -5.58 6.72
CA ALA A 89 -7.89 -7.02 6.79
C ALA A 89 -6.61 -7.75 7.24
N SER A 90 -5.46 -7.43 6.65
CA SER A 90 -4.17 -8.02 7.05
C SER A 90 -3.83 -7.72 8.51
N LEU A 91 -4.03 -6.48 8.97
CA LEU A 91 -3.82 -6.12 10.38
C LEU A 91 -4.76 -6.85 11.33
N PHE A 92 -6.02 -7.07 10.93
CA PHE A 92 -6.97 -7.83 11.74
C PHE A 92 -6.55 -9.30 11.88
N TRP A 93 -6.16 -9.95 10.78
CA TRP A 93 -5.82 -11.38 10.78
C TRP A 93 -4.40 -11.69 11.27
N GLN A 94 -3.44 -10.77 11.10
CA GLN A 94 -2.03 -10.96 11.45
C GLN A 94 -1.61 -10.20 12.70
N GLY A 95 -2.44 -9.25 13.17
CA GLY A 95 -2.15 -8.44 14.34
C GLY A 95 -2.24 -9.25 15.63
N LYS A 96 -1.35 -8.95 16.58
CA LYS A 96 -1.52 -9.39 17.96
C LYS A 96 -2.58 -8.51 18.61
N ALA A 97 -3.59 -9.10 19.25
CA ALA A 97 -4.57 -8.34 20.00
C ALA A 97 -3.87 -7.47 21.04
N LYS A 98 -4.26 -6.20 21.12
CA LYS A 98 -3.78 -5.32 22.20
C LYS A 98 -4.27 -5.92 23.53
N PRO A 99 -3.39 -6.13 24.52
CA PRO A 99 -3.82 -6.64 25.81
C PRO A 99 -4.83 -5.66 26.44
N GLU A 100 -5.93 -6.20 26.96
CA GLU A 100 -7.01 -5.41 27.57
C GLU A 100 -6.55 -4.63 28.81
N SER A 101 -5.48 -5.10 29.47
CA SER A 101 -4.83 -4.40 30.57
C SER A 101 -3.31 -4.59 30.52
N ILE A 102 -2.55 -3.56 30.92
CA ILE A 102 -1.10 -3.65 31.10
C ILE A 102 -0.86 -4.12 32.53
N GLN A 103 -0.39 -5.36 32.69
CA GLN A 103 0.01 -5.89 33.99
C GLN A 103 1.43 -5.40 34.30
N ILE A 104 1.56 -4.48 35.25
CA ILE A 104 2.87 -4.04 35.75
C ILE A 104 3.28 -4.99 36.86
N GLN A 105 4.32 -5.79 36.62
CA GLN A 105 4.96 -6.60 37.67
C GLN A 105 6.07 -5.78 38.31
N TRP A 106 5.95 -5.56 39.62
CA TRP A 106 7.03 -5.00 40.43
C TRP A 106 8.00 -6.12 40.78
N VAL A 107 9.27 -5.96 40.42
CA VAL A 107 10.34 -6.87 40.81
C VAL A 107 10.95 -6.31 42.10
N ASN A 108 10.88 -7.08 43.18
CA ASN A 108 11.48 -6.75 44.48
C ASN A 108 13.01 -6.84 44.44
#